data_AF-A0A9D8Q754-F1
#
_entry.id   AF-A0A9D8Q754-F1
#
_cell.length_a   1.000
_cell.length_b   1.000
_cell.length_c   1.000
_cell.angle_alpha   90.00
_cell.angle_beta   90.00
_cell.angle_gamma   90.00
#
_symmetry.space_group_name_H-M   'P 1'
#
loop_
_entity.id
_entity.type
_entity.pdbx_description
1 polymer ?
#
loop_
_entity_poly.entity_id
_entity_poly.type
_entity_poly.pdbx_seq_one_letter_code
_entity_poly.pdbx_strand_id
1 'polypeptide(L)'
;SNHHESFVEALLNQAYYAIIVFILPIPWQMLVLQKLYDQISGMLGHAGFEHFASPAGRSPWPLASTVFHDQHHGTFRFNYGHTFSLWDRWMGTLHPRYDDTLKSFEPSGGEAAEPAPPTPSERR
;
A
#
# COMPACT_ATOMS: atom_id res chain seq x y z
N SER A 1 3.37 1.37 17.34
CA SER A 1 2.28 1.62 16.38
C SER A 1 1.41 2.74 16.94
N ASN A 2 1.15 3.80 16.17
CA ASN A 2 0.35 4.97 16.56
C ASN A 2 -1.17 4.68 16.52
N HIS A 3 -1.60 3.49 16.93
CA HIS A 3 -3.03 3.19 17.06
C HIS A 3 -3.49 3.63 18.45
N HIS A 4 -3.98 4.86 18.54
CA HIS A 4 -4.69 5.36 19.72
C HIS A 4 -6.17 4.99 19.64
N GLU A 5 -6.50 3.75 19.27
CA GLU A 5 -7.88 3.29 19.39
C GLU A 5 -8.16 2.98 20.87
N SER A 6 -9.15 3.65 21.43
CA SER A 6 -9.70 3.26 22.71
C SER A 6 -10.38 1.89 22.58
N PHE A 7 -10.55 1.20 23.71
CA PHE A 7 -11.29 -0.06 23.74
C PHE A 7 -12.70 0.08 23.13
N VAL A 8 -13.36 1.21 23.36
CA VAL A 8 -14.70 1.49 22.82
C VAL A 8 -14.66 1.64 21.30
N GLU A 9 -13.69 2.38 20.75
CA GLU A 9 -13.53 2.53 19.30
C GLU A 9 -13.20 1.20 18.63
N ALA A 10 -12.29 0.41 19.22
CA ALA A 10 -11.95 -0.92 18.73
C ALA A 10 -13.19 -1.83 18.73
N LEU A 11 -13.97 -1.82 19.81
CA LEU A 11 -15.21 -2.60 19.91
C LEU A 11 -16.21 -2.19 18.83
N LEU A 12 -16.43 -0.89 18.63
CA LEU A 12 -17.36 -0.38 17.61
C LEU A 12 -16.91 -0.75 16.19
N ASN A 13 -15.61 -0.63 15.89
CA ASN A 13 -15.05 -1.03 14.60
C ASN A 13 -15.24 -2.52 14.32
N GLN A 14 -15.05 -3.39 15.32
CA GLN A 14 -15.23 -4.84 15.15
C GLN A 14 -16.72 -5.25 15.17
N ALA A 15 -17.58 -4.53 15.89
CA ALA A 15 -19.01 -4.82 15.98
C ALA A 15 -19.70 -4.80 14.61
N TYR A 16 -19.20 -3.99 13.66
CA TYR A 16 -19.70 -3.97 12.28
C TYR A 16 -19.76 -5.38 11.67
N TYR A 17 -18.68 -6.17 11.76
CA TYR A 17 -18.64 -7.52 11.17
C TYR A 17 -19.56 -8.50 11.90
N ALA A 18 -19.82 -8.30 13.19
CA ALA A 18 -20.75 -9.11 13.96
C ALA A 18 -22.21 -8.75 13.66
N ILE A 19 -22.53 -7.49 13.43
CA ILE A 19 -23.90 -7.01 13.20
C ILE A 19 -24.33 -7.23 11.76
N ILE A 20 -23.45 -6.99 10.77
CA ILE A 20 -23.82 -6.99 9.35
C ILE A 20 -24.38 -8.33 8.86
N VAL A 21 -23.93 -9.44 9.44
CA VAL A 21 -24.39 -10.80 9.09
C VAL A 21 -25.84 -11.08 9.49
N PHE A 22 -26.39 -10.32 10.43
CA PHE A 22 -27.80 -10.40 10.82
C PHE A 22 -28.70 -9.48 9.98
N ILE A 23 -28.12 -8.49 9.30
CA ILE A 23 -28.85 -7.52 8.46
C ILE A 23 -28.89 -7.99 7.01
N LEU A 24 -27.76 -8.49 6.49
CA LEU A 24 -27.60 -8.89 5.10
C LEU A 24 -27.29 -10.38 5.01
N PRO A 25 -27.91 -11.11 4.06
CA PRO A 25 -27.59 -12.51 3.80
C PRO A 25 -26.27 -12.63 3.02
N ILE A 26 -25.14 -12.36 3.70
CA ILE A 26 -23.80 -12.44 3.12
C ILE A 26 -23.28 -13.87 3.27
N PRO A 27 -22.89 -14.56 2.17
CA PRO A 27 -22.23 -15.85 2.27
C PRO A 27 -20.95 -15.75 3.10
N TRP A 28 -20.73 -16.68 4.04
CA TRP A 28 -19.59 -16.63 4.97
C TRP A 28 -18.23 -16.59 4.24
N GLN A 29 -18.13 -17.19 3.06
CA GLN A 29 -16.94 -17.15 2.22
C GLN A 29 -16.53 -15.72 1.87
N MET A 30 -17.51 -14.85 1.62
CA MET A 30 -17.26 -13.46 1.28
C MET A 30 -16.74 -12.65 2.46
N LEU A 31 -17.18 -12.98 3.68
CA LEU A 31 -16.64 -12.38 4.92
C LEU A 31 -15.17 -12.77 5.13
N VAL A 32 -14.84 -14.04 4.88
CA VAL A 32 -13.46 -14.54 4.96
C VAL A 32 -12.58 -13.87 3.91
N LEU A 33 -13.03 -13.82 2.65
CA LEU A 33 -12.29 -13.17 1.58
C LEU A 33 -12.08 -11.68 1.85
N GLN A 34 -13.11 -10.98 2.33
CA GLN A 34 -12.98 -9.58 2.74
C GLN A 34 -11.94 -9.42 3.85
N LYS A 35 -11.95 -10.27 4.88
CA LYS A 35 -10.98 -10.16 5.96
C LYS A 35 -9.55 -10.48 5.54
N LEU A 36 -9.37 -11.45 4.65
CA LEU A 36 -8.05 -11.72 4.06
C LEU A 36 -7.57 -10.52 3.25
N TYR A 37 -8.46 -9.93 2.44
CA TYR A 37 -8.16 -8.73 1.67
C TYR A 37 -7.75 -7.57 2.58
N ASP A 38 -8.55 -7.23 3.60
CA ASP A 38 -8.28 -6.15 4.55
C ASP A 38 -6.90 -6.35 5.22
N GLN A 39 -6.61 -7.57 5.68
CA GLN A 39 -5.36 -7.88 6.37
C GLN A 39 -4.15 -7.77 5.43
N ILE A 40 -4.25 -8.33 4.22
CA ILE A 40 -3.18 -8.28 3.22
C ILE A 40 -2.93 -6.83 2.80
N SER A 41 -3.98 -6.08 2.46
CA SER A 41 -3.86 -4.68 2.06
C SER A 41 -3.28 -3.80 3.17
N GLY A 42 -3.69 -4.01 4.43
CA GLY A 42 -3.11 -3.31 5.57
C GLY A 42 -1.63 -3.62 5.78
N MET A 43 -1.22 -4.88 5.62
CA MET A 43 0.20 -5.25 5.69
C MET A 43 1.02 -4.61 4.57
N LEU A 44 0.52 -4.64 3.32
CA LEU A 44 1.20 -4.07 2.16
C LEU A 44 1.36 -2.55 2.29
N GLY A 45 0.31 -1.83 2.68
CA GLY A 45 0.34 -0.37 2.83
C GLY A 45 1.26 0.12 3.94
N HIS A 46 1.60 -0.72 4.92
CA HIS A 46 2.49 -0.40 6.04
C HIS A 46 3.80 -1.19 6.04
N ALA A 47 4.10 -1.91 4.97
CA ALA A 47 5.27 -2.79 4.91
C ALA A 47 6.59 -2.03 5.00
N GLY A 48 6.60 -0.73 4.70
CA GLY A 48 7.81 0.10 4.63
C GLY A 48 8.70 -0.22 3.42
N PHE A 49 8.23 -1.09 2.51
CA PHE A 49 8.85 -1.34 1.22
C PHE A 49 7.81 -1.34 0.11
N GLU A 50 8.20 -0.87 -1.07
CA GLU A 50 7.29 -0.73 -2.20
C GLU A 50 7.19 -2.05 -2.99
N HIS A 51 6.10 -2.78 -2.77
CA HIS A 51 5.83 -4.05 -3.44
C HIS A 51 5.46 -3.90 -4.92
N PHE A 52 4.87 -2.75 -5.29
CA PHE A 52 4.34 -2.50 -6.63
C PHE A 52 5.06 -1.36 -7.33
N ALA A 53 6.39 -1.31 -7.18
CA ALA A 53 7.26 -0.42 -7.93
C ALA A 53 7.33 -0.84 -9.41
N SER A 54 6.23 -0.61 -10.13
CA SER A 54 6.06 -1.00 -11.52
C SER A 54 4.97 -0.13 -12.18
N PRO A 55 4.86 -0.14 -13.52
CA PRO A 55 3.73 0.49 -14.21
C PRO A 55 2.37 0.00 -13.71
N ALA A 56 2.26 -1.23 -13.20
CA ALA A 56 1.03 -1.77 -12.63
C ALA A 56 0.61 -1.03 -11.35
N GLY A 57 1.54 -0.56 -10.51
CA GLY A 57 1.21 0.24 -9.31
C GLY A 57 0.76 1.67 -9.64
N ARG A 58 1.00 2.14 -10.88
CA ARG A 58 0.40 3.37 -11.42
C ARG A 58 -0.98 3.13 -12.03
N SER A 59 -1.38 1.89 -12.26
CA SER A 59 -2.73 1.55 -12.74
C SER A 59 -3.78 2.00 -11.72
N PRO A 60 -4.96 2.50 -12.15
CA PRO A 60 -6.01 2.94 -11.24
C PRO A 60 -6.70 1.80 -10.47
N TRP A 61 -6.49 0.53 -10.87
CA TRP A 61 -7.11 -0.67 -10.28
C TRP A 61 -6.11 -1.43 -9.36
N PRO A 62 -6.58 -2.36 -8.51
CA PRO A 62 -6.30 -2.47 -7.08
C PRO A 62 -4.85 -2.89 -6.77
N LEU A 63 -4.45 -2.61 -5.52
CA LEU A 63 -3.12 -2.71 -4.92
C LEU A 63 -2.43 -1.33 -4.86
N ALA A 64 -3.07 -0.39 -4.16
CA ALA A 64 -2.44 0.87 -3.78
C ALA A 64 -1.07 0.58 -3.18
N SER A 65 -0.08 1.27 -3.72
CA SER A 65 1.32 1.15 -3.36
C SER A 65 1.56 1.65 -1.93
N THR A 66 2.66 1.22 -1.32
CA THR A 66 3.10 1.73 -0.02
C THR A 66 3.29 3.26 -0.08
N VAL A 67 3.83 3.75 -1.20
CA VAL A 67 3.96 5.19 -1.51
C VAL A 67 2.61 5.92 -1.46
N PHE A 68 1.53 5.30 -1.97
CA PHE A 68 0.20 5.92 -1.97
C PHE A 68 -0.26 6.23 -0.54
N HIS A 69 -0.14 5.23 0.32
CA HIS A 69 -0.57 5.28 1.71
C HIS A 69 0.36 6.15 2.57
N ASP A 70 1.68 6.07 2.37
CA ASP A 70 2.66 6.91 3.07
C ASP A 70 2.44 8.40 2.76
N GLN A 71 2.16 8.75 1.50
CA GLN A 71 1.85 10.13 1.12
C GLN A 71 0.54 10.64 1.74
N HIS A 72 -0.45 9.76 1.89
CA HIS A 72 -1.67 10.08 2.63
C HIS A 72 -1.34 10.44 4.08
N HIS A 73 -0.58 9.61 4.79
CA HIS A 73 -0.19 9.90 6.18
C HIS A 73 0.79 11.07 6.31
N GLY A 74 1.57 11.37 5.29
CA GLY A 74 2.50 12.51 5.30
C GLY A 74 1.80 13.87 5.14
N THR A 75 0.67 13.92 4.44
CA THR A 75 0.02 15.19 4.07
C THR A 75 -1.46 15.31 4.46
N PHE A 76 -2.18 14.20 4.58
CA PHE A 76 -3.63 14.08 4.81
C PHE A 76 -4.52 14.92 3.86
N ARG A 77 -3.98 15.31 2.70
CA ARG A 77 -4.64 16.17 1.70
C ARG A 77 -4.90 15.49 0.36
N PHE A 78 -4.35 14.30 0.19
CA PHE A 78 -4.37 13.55 -1.06
C PHE A 78 -4.52 12.05 -0.76
N ASN A 79 -4.74 11.26 -1.82
CA ASN A 79 -4.72 9.80 -1.77
C ASN A 79 -5.75 9.26 -0.75
N TYR A 80 -7.03 9.58 -0.95
CA TYR A 80 -8.11 9.22 -0.03
C TYR A 80 -8.62 7.78 -0.20
N GLY A 81 -8.36 7.17 -1.36
CA GLY A 81 -8.62 5.75 -1.58
C GLY A 81 -7.87 4.87 -0.58
N HIS A 82 -8.41 3.69 -0.28
CA HIS A 82 -7.72 2.77 0.63
C HIS A 82 -6.72 1.89 -0.14
N THR A 83 -7.17 1.29 -1.25
CA THR A 83 -6.45 0.22 -1.96
C THR A 83 -6.39 0.41 -3.47
N PHE A 84 -6.86 1.56 -3.98
CA PHE A 84 -6.86 1.90 -5.40
C PHE A 84 -6.77 3.41 -5.60
N SER A 85 -6.25 3.84 -6.75
CA SER A 85 -6.09 5.26 -7.10
C SER A 85 -7.16 5.78 -8.08
N LEU A 86 -8.07 4.93 -8.56
CA LEU A 86 -9.13 5.28 -9.51
C LEU A 86 -9.92 6.53 -9.09
N TRP A 87 -10.36 6.57 -7.83
CA TRP A 87 -11.19 7.66 -7.31
C TRP A 87 -10.40 8.96 -7.20
N ASP A 88 -9.17 8.88 -6.68
CA ASP A 88 -8.31 10.04 -6.53
C ASP A 88 -7.86 10.63 -7.88
N ARG A 89 -7.66 9.78 -8.89
CA ARG A 89 -7.41 10.23 -10.25
C ARG A 89 -8.64 10.89 -10.86
N TRP A 90 -9.83 10.35 -10.62
CA TRP A 90 -11.07 10.92 -11.16
C TRP A 90 -11.41 12.27 -10.53
N MET A 91 -11.23 12.41 -9.21
CA MET A 91 -11.53 13.65 -8.49
C MET A 91 -10.37 14.64 -8.45
N GLY A 92 -9.20 14.29 -8.96
CA GLY A 92 -8.00 15.13 -8.87
C GLY A 92 -7.44 15.26 -7.46
N THR A 93 -7.71 14.29 -6.58
CA THR A 93 -7.17 14.22 -5.21
C THR A 93 -5.96 13.31 -5.09
N LEU A 94 -5.40 12.86 -6.22
CA LEU A 94 -4.12 12.14 -6.24
C LEU A 94 -2.97 13.09 -5.89
N HIS A 95 -2.03 12.62 -5.08
CA HIS A 95 -0.85 13.40 -4.73
C HIS A 95 -0.06 13.76 -6.01
N PRO A 96 0.33 15.03 -6.23
CA PRO A 96 0.91 15.47 -7.50
C PRO A 96 2.19 14.74 -7.93
N ARG A 97 2.96 14.23 -6.96
CA ARG A 97 4.20 13.46 -7.22
C ARG A 97 4.04 11.96 -7.06
N TYR A 98 2.82 11.44 -6.97
CA TYR A 98 2.58 10.02 -6.72
C TYR A 98 3.29 9.13 -7.76
N ASP A 99 3.01 9.38 -9.05
CA ASP A 99 3.52 8.55 -10.14
C ASP A 99 5.05 8.62 -10.27
N ASP A 100 5.64 9.79 -10.09
CA ASP A 100 7.09 10.01 -10.12
C ASP A 100 7.79 9.34 -8.93
N THR A 101 7.19 9.45 -7.74
CA THR A 101 7.72 8.83 -6.53
C THR A 101 7.70 7.33 -6.69
N LEU A 102 6.57 6.75 -7.14
CA LEU A 102 6.48 5.32 -7.39
C LEU A 102 7.49 4.83 -8.44
N LYS A 103 7.70 5.62 -9.50
CA LYS A 103 8.70 5.32 -10.53
C LYS A 103 10.12 5.25 -9.99
N SER A 104 10.47 6.07 -8.98
CA SER A 104 11.81 6.05 -8.38
C SER A 104 12.13 4.77 -7.61
N PHE A 105 11.12 3.99 -7.23
CA PHE A 105 11.31 2.68 -6.62
C PHE A 105 11.43 1.54 -7.64
N GLU A 106 11.17 1.81 -8.94
CA GLU A 106 11.33 0.79 -9.97
C GLU A 106 12.80 0.35 -10.01
N PRO A 107 13.09 -0.96 -10.02
CA PRO A 107 14.46 -1.40 -10.19
C PRO A 107 14.97 -0.86 -11.53
N SER A 108 15.96 0.02 -11.48
CA SER A 108 16.75 0.42 -12.65
C SER A 108 17.19 -0.88 -13.31
N GLY A 109 16.71 -1.13 -14.54
CA GLY A 109 17.09 -2.34 -15.28
C GLY A 109 18.61 -2.51 -15.18
N GLY A 110 19.05 -3.56 -14.50
CA GLY A 110 20.45 -3.76 -14.22
C GLY A 110 21.22 -3.84 -15.53
N GLU A 111 21.99 -2.79 -15.83
CA GLU A 111 23.40 -3.03 -16.12
C GLU A 111 23.90 -3.86 -14.93
N ALA A 112 24.13 -5.15 -15.17
CA ALA A 112 24.90 -5.96 -14.26
C ALA A 112 26.19 -5.19 -14.00
N ALA A 113 26.36 -4.67 -12.79
CA ALA A 113 27.61 -4.08 -12.37
C ALA A 113 28.67 -5.17 -12.53
N GLU A 114 29.41 -5.09 -13.62
CA GLU A 114 30.57 -5.93 -13.88
C GLU A 114 31.50 -5.74 -12.66
N PRO A 115 31.85 -6.82 -11.95
CA PRO A 115 32.71 -6.69 -10.79
C PRO A 115 34.03 -6.07 -11.24
N ALA A 116 34.35 -4.89 -10.71
CA ALA A 116 35.58 -4.19 -10.99
C ALA A 116 36.78 -5.15 -10.79
N PRO A 117 37.74 -5.18 -11.73
CA PRO A 117 38.86 -6.12 -11.64
C PRO A 117 39.65 -5.86 -10.35
N PRO A 118 40.13 -6.92 -9.68
CA PRO A 118 40.84 -6.78 -8.41
C PRO A 118 42.09 -5.92 -8.59
N THR A 119 42.18 -4.86 -7.80
CA THR A 119 43.39 -4.04 -7.66
C THR A 119 44.57 -4.93 -7.23
N PRO A 120 45.76 -4.84 -7.87
CA PRO A 120 46.91 -5.64 -7.49
C PRO A 120 47.32 -5.30 -6.06
N SER A 121 47.45 -6.32 -5.21
CA SER A 121 47.96 -6.16 -3.86
C SER A 121 49.40 -5.65 -3.92
N GLU A 122 49.65 -4.43 -3.45
CA GLU A 122 51.01 -3.99 -3.13
C GLU A 122 51.54 -4.85 -1.98
N ARG A 123 52.47 -5.75 -2.33
CA ARG A 123 53.30 -6.45 -1.36
C ARG A 123 54.11 -5.41 -0.57
N ARG A 124 53.98 -5.46 0.75
CA ARG A 124 55.03 -5.00 1.66
C ARG A 124 55.19 -5.98 2.82
#